data_AF-A0A2S7XT19-F1
#
_entry.id   AF-A0A2S7XT19-F1
#
_cell.length_a   1.000
_cell.length_b   1.000
_cell.length_c   1.000
_cell.angle_alpha   90.00
_cell.angle_beta   90.00
_cell.angle_gamma   90.00
#
_symmetry.space_group_name_H-M   'P 1'
#
loop_
_entity.id
_entity.type
_entity.pdbx_description
1 polymer ?
#
loop_
_entity_poly.entity_id
_entity_poly.type
_entity_poly.pdbx_seq_one_letter_code
_entity_poly.pdbx_strand_id
1 'polypeptide(L)'
;MIDRIGQTLTMNHRCYQDYAILYRTSAQSRMFEERLIKAGIPYRIHNGLRFFERAEVRDALGYLRLIANCNDDLAFERIVNVPTRGIGERTIELLRKHAQTLSDRYGSNTGLIAKKGLTKKVNESLTAFVD
;
A
#
# COMPACT_ATOMS: atom_id res chain seq x y z
N MET A 1 23.57 4.19 -27.83
CA MET A 1 23.18 2.86 -27.28
C MET A 1 21.74 2.51 -27.64
N ILE A 2 20.79 3.43 -27.48
CA ILE A 2 19.41 3.27 -27.97
C ILE A 2 19.37 3.20 -29.51
N ASP A 3 20.22 3.99 -30.18
CA ASP A 3 20.37 3.95 -31.65
C ASP A 3 20.85 2.58 -32.17
N ARG A 4 21.60 1.83 -31.35
CA ARG A 4 22.04 0.47 -31.69
C ARG A 4 20.88 -0.52 -31.67
N ILE A 5 19.94 -0.39 -30.73
CA ILE A 5 18.75 -1.27 -30.65
C ILE A 5 17.94 -1.13 -31.94
N GLY A 6 17.70 0.12 -32.37
CA GLY A 6 17.06 0.45 -33.65
C GLY A 6 17.75 -0.19 -34.86
N GLN A 7 19.09 -0.13 -34.92
CA GLN A 7 19.88 -0.69 -36.02
C GLN A 7 19.93 -2.24 -36.01
N THR A 8 19.91 -2.90 -34.85
CA THR A 8 19.90 -4.37 -34.76
C THR A 8 18.56 -5.02 -35.10
N LEU A 9 17.45 -4.28 -34.98
CA LEU A 9 16.13 -4.78 -35.40
C LEU A 9 16.07 -5.03 -36.90
N THR A 10 16.69 -4.16 -37.69
CA THR A 10 16.76 -4.26 -39.16
C THR A 10 17.75 -5.33 -39.64
N MET A 11 18.81 -5.61 -38.88
CA MET A 11 19.85 -6.57 -39.30
C MET A 11 19.62 -8.01 -38.85
N ASN A 12 18.99 -8.26 -37.70
CA ASN A 12 19.00 -9.59 -37.06
C ASN A 12 17.61 -10.22 -36.83
N HIS A 13 16.52 -9.67 -37.39
CA HIS A 13 15.14 -10.17 -37.17
C HIS A 13 14.77 -10.42 -35.70
N ARG A 14 15.33 -9.64 -34.77
CA ARG A 14 15.07 -9.78 -33.33
C ARG A 14 13.86 -8.93 -32.93
N CYS A 15 13.13 -9.36 -31.91
CA CYS A 15 11.98 -8.60 -31.42
C CYS A 15 12.40 -7.67 -30.27
N TYR A 16 11.64 -6.58 -30.06
CA TYR A 16 11.88 -5.67 -28.91
C TYR A 16 11.87 -6.39 -27.55
N GLN A 17 11.18 -7.53 -27.45
CA GLN A 17 11.08 -8.36 -26.25
C GLN A 17 12.40 -9.07 -25.88
N ASP A 18 13.34 -9.19 -26.81
CA ASP A 18 14.65 -9.83 -26.58
C ASP A 18 15.66 -8.91 -25.90
N TYR A 19 15.30 -7.63 -25.69
CA TYR A 19 16.19 -6.61 -25.16
C TYR A 19 15.73 -6.15 -23.77
N ALA A 20 16.66 -6.19 -22.81
CA ALA A 20 16.47 -5.66 -21.47
C ALA A 20 17.53 -4.59 -21.16
N ILE A 21 17.12 -3.48 -20.56
CA ILE A 21 18.01 -2.42 -20.08
C ILE A 21 18.06 -2.51 -18.56
N LEU A 22 19.22 -2.92 -18.02
CA LEU A 22 19.47 -2.95 -16.59
C LEU A 22 20.19 -1.67 -16.17
N TYR A 23 19.65 -1.00 -15.16
CA TYR A 23 20.23 0.21 -14.56
C TYR A 23 20.26 0.06 -13.05
N ARG A 24 21.12 0.84 -12.40
CA ARG A 24 21.43 0.67 -10.97
C ARG A 24 20.44 1.38 -10.06
N THR A 25 19.93 2.54 -10.48
CA THR A 25 19.09 3.40 -9.62
C THR A 25 17.79 3.78 -10.35
N SER A 26 16.65 3.77 -9.65
CA SER A 26 15.34 4.12 -10.22
C SER A 26 15.31 5.51 -10.89
N ALA A 27 16.03 6.49 -10.35
CA ALA A 27 16.14 7.83 -10.95
C ALA A 27 16.73 7.84 -12.37
N GLN A 28 17.49 6.81 -12.76
CA GLN A 28 18.05 6.71 -14.10
C GLN A 28 17.03 6.26 -15.15
N SER A 29 15.88 5.68 -14.75
CA SER A 29 14.89 5.16 -15.70
C SER A 29 14.32 6.26 -16.59
N ARG A 30 14.05 7.44 -16.00
CA ARG A 30 13.41 8.58 -16.69
C ARG A 30 14.16 9.00 -17.95
N MET A 31 15.49 9.06 -17.92
CA MET A 31 16.30 9.44 -19.08
C MET A 31 16.18 8.40 -20.21
N PHE A 32 16.05 7.11 -19.87
CA PHE A 32 15.84 6.05 -20.86
C PHE A 32 14.41 6.10 -21.41
N GLU A 33 13.41 6.32 -20.56
CA GLU A 33 12.00 6.46 -20.96
C GLU A 33 11.82 7.59 -21.98
N GLU A 34 12.34 8.79 -21.69
CA GLU A 34 12.25 9.94 -22.60
C GLU A 34 12.88 9.65 -23.97
N ARG A 35 13.99 8.92 -23.99
CA ARG A 35 14.67 8.53 -25.23
C ARG A 35 13.92 7.43 -25.99
N LEU A 36 13.35 6.45 -25.28
CA LEU A 36 12.56 5.37 -25.88
C LEU A 36 11.25 5.91 -26.47
N ILE A 37 10.59 6.85 -25.79
CA ILE A 37 9.42 7.58 -26.29
C ILE A 37 9.78 8.34 -27.58
N LYS A 38 10.88 9.11 -27.57
CA LYS A 38 11.34 9.85 -28.76
C LYS A 38 11.68 8.94 -29.94
N ALA A 39 12.18 7.74 -29.67
CA ALA A 39 12.50 6.74 -30.69
C ALA A 39 11.29 5.91 -31.14
N GLY A 40 10.11 6.10 -30.55
CA GLY A 40 8.90 5.30 -30.85
C GLY A 40 9.02 3.83 -30.47
N ILE A 41 9.93 3.49 -29.55
CA ILE A 41 10.19 2.09 -29.16
C ILE A 41 9.25 1.70 -28.02
N PRO A 42 8.42 0.65 -28.17
CA PRO A 42 7.58 0.17 -27.08
C PRO A 42 8.44 -0.41 -25.96
N TYR A 43 8.17 0.00 -24.71
CA TYR A 43 8.92 -0.46 -23.54
C TYR A 43 7.99 -0.76 -22.36
N ARG A 44 8.47 -1.59 -21.42
CA ARG A 44 7.78 -1.92 -20.18
C ARG A 44 8.75 -1.76 -19.01
N ILE A 45 8.35 -0.98 -18.01
CA ILE A 45 9.14 -0.79 -16.78
C ILE A 45 8.66 -1.83 -15.76
N HIS A 46 9.56 -2.73 -15.36
CA HIS A 46 9.25 -3.72 -14.32
C HIS A 46 9.37 -3.17 -12.89
N ASN A 47 9.92 -1.95 -12.73
CA ASN A 47 10.13 -1.28 -11.45
C ASN A 47 9.32 0.04 -11.32
N GLY A 48 8.17 0.13 -12.02
CA GLY A 48 7.31 1.32 -12.03
C GLY A 48 6.65 1.59 -10.67
N LEU A 49 5.67 2.52 -10.64
CA LEU A 49 4.90 2.87 -9.44
C LEU A 49 4.46 1.59 -8.73
N ARG A 50 5.09 1.30 -7.58
CA ARG A 50 4.95 0.01 -6.92
C ARG A 50 3.46 -0.22 -6.69
N PHE A 51 2.93 -1.27 -7.28
CA PHE A 51 1.51 -1.61 -7.18
C PHE A 51 1.05 -1.60 -5.71
N PHE A 52 1.90 -2.14 -4.82
CA PHE A 52 1.72 -2.18 -3.37
C PHE A 52 1.90 -0.84 -2.64
N GLU A 53 2.37 0.20 -3.31
CA GLU A 53 2.49 1.54 -2.71
C GLU A 53 1.25 2.40 -2.89
N ARG A 54 0.34 2.00 -3.80
CA ARG A 54 -0.94 2.69 -3.96
C ARG A 54 -1.73 2.61 -2.67
N ALA A 55 -2.32 3.74 -2.25
CA ALA A 55 -3.09 3.82 -1.01
C ALA A 55 -4.18 2.76 -0.96
N GLU A 56 -4.99 2.64 -2.01
CA GLU A 56 -6.05 1.64 -2.15
C GLU A 56 -5.55 0.20 -1.97
N VAL A 57 -4.39 -0.13 -2.56
CA VAL A 57 -3.82 -1.48 -2.45
C VAL A 57 -3.32 -1.76 -1.04
N ARG A 58 -2.70 -0.77 -0.38
CA ARG A 58 -2.30 -0.90 1.04
C ARG A 58 -3.50 -1.01 1.96
N ASP A 59 -4.58 -0.30 1.67
CA ASP A 59 -5.77 -0.29 2.52
C ASP A 59 -6.51 -1.63 2.40
N ALA A 60 -6.67 -2.15 1.18
CA ALA A 60 -7.19 -3.50 0.94
C ALA A 60 -6.33 -4.59 1.61
N LEU A 61 -5.00 -4.47 1.52
CA LEU A 61 -4.09 -5.37 2.24
C LEU A 61 -4.23 -5.25 3.76
N GLY A 62 -4.49 -4.05 4.28
CA GLY A 62 -4.76 -3.83 5.70
C GLY A 62 -6.00 -4.61 6.17
N TYR A 63 -7.09 -4.57 5.39
CA TYR A 63 -8.29 -5.35 5.67
C TYR A 63 -8.01 -6.85 5.67
N LEU A 64 -7.33 -7.36 4.64
CA LEU A 64 -6.99 -8.77 4.54
C LEU A 64 -6.09 -9.22 5.70
N ARG A 65 -5.13 -8.38 6.12
CA ARG A 65 -4.28 -8.65 7.28
C ARG A 65 -5.07 -8.74 8.56
N LEU A 66 -6.04 -7.84 8.76
CA LEU A 66 -6.88 -7.87 9.95
C LEU A 66 -7.78 -9.11 9.99
N ILE A 67 -8.32 -9.53 8.84
CA ILE A 67 -9.09 -10.79 8.74
C ILE A 67 -8.21 -12.01 9.04
N ALA A 68 -6.99 -12.05 8.51
CA ALA A 68 -6.06 -13.17 8.72
C ALA A 68 -5.47 -13.19 10.13
N ASN A 69 -5.25 -12.02 10.72
CA ASN A 69 -4.74 -11.85 12.06
C ASN A 69 -5.35 -10.59 12.69
N CYS A 70 -6.37 -10.79 13.52
CA CYS A 70 -7.05 -9.69 14.19
C CYS A 70 -6.10 -8.88 15.08
N ASN A 71 -5.03 -9.49 15.59
CA ASN A 71 -4.08 -8.89 16.54
C ASN A 71 -3.02 -7.96 15.90
N ASP A 72 -3.25 -7.51 14.66
CA ASP A 72 -2.33 -6.62 13.94
C ASP A 72 -2.70 -5.15 14.17
N ASP A 73 -2.13 -4.58 15.23
CA ASP A 73 -2.36 -3.19 15.66
C ASP A 73 -2.04 -2.16 14.57
N LEU A 74 -0.98 -2.41 13.77
CA LEU A 74 -0.57 -1.52 12.69
C LEU A 74 -1.55 -1.56 11.51
N ALA A 75 -2.08 -2.73 11.20
CA ALA A 75 -3.13 -2.87 10.20
C ALA A 75 -4.41 -2.17 10.68
N PHE A 76 -4.80 -2.39 11.95
CA PHE A 76 -5.99 -1.79 12.56
C PHE A 76 -5.95 -0.26 12.55
N GLU A 77 -4.89 0.36 13.06
CA GLU A 77 -4.75 1.83 13.11
C GLU A 77 -4.83 2.47 11.71
N ARG A 78 -4.38 1.76 10.68
CA ARG A 78 -4.47 2.24 9.29
C ARG A 78 -5.89 2.19 8.73
N ILE A 79 -6.60 1.07 8.90
CA ILE A 79 -7.88 0.84 8.21
C ILE A 79 -9.10 1.30 9.01
N VAL A 80 -8.96 1.55 10.31
CA VAL A 80 -10.09 1.89 11.20
C VAL A 80 -10.87 3.13 10.72
N ASN A 81 -10.18 4.10 10.10
CA ASN A 81 -10.81 5.33 9.57
C ASN A 81 -10.87 5.38 8.03
N VAL A 82 -10.71 4.25 7.34
CA VAL A 82 -10.83 4.14 5.88
C VAL A 82 -11.91 3.11 5.54
N PRO A 83 -13.09 3.47 4.99
CA PRO A 83 -13.61 4.83 4.73
C PRO A 83 -13.81 5.64 6.02
N THR A 84 -14.01 6.96 5.89
CA THR A 84 -14.09 7.87 7.05
C THR A 84 -15.25 7.50 7.98
N ARG A 85 -14.93 7.01 9.18
CA ARG A 85 -15.91 6.60 10.21
C ARG A 85 -16.12 7.65 11.30
N GLY A 86 -15.52 8.83 11.14
CA GLY A 86 -15.52 9.89 12.15
C GLY A 86 -14.62 9.56 13.34
N ILE A 87 -13.63 8.68 13.16
CA ILE A 87 -12.66 8.29 14.17
C ILE A 87 -11.45 9.19 14.01
N GLY A 88 -11.26 10.11 14.96
CA GLY A 88 -10.15 11.06 14.94
C GLY A 88 -8.91 10.54 15.66
N GLU A 89 -7.78 11.22 15.47
CA GLU A 89 -6.49 10.91 16.12
C GLU A 89 -6.59 10.77 17.64
N ARG A 90 -7.37 11.65 18.30
CA ARG A 90 -7.58 11.59 19.76
C ARG A 90 -8.21 10.27 20.20
N THR A 91 -9.11 9.71 19.39
CA THR A 91 -9.74 8.42 19.68
C THR A 91 -8.76 7.27 19.49
N ILE A 92 -7.97 7.31 18.41
CA ILE A 92 -6.92 6.31 18.15
C ILE A 92 -5.88 6.31 19.28
N GLU A 93 -5.45 7.49 19.74
CA GLU A 93 -4.49 7.60 20.85
C GLU A 93 -5.05 7.03 22.17
N LEU A 94 -6.34 7.24 22.45
CA LEU A 94 -7.00 6.64 23.61
C LEU A 94 -7.03 5.11 23.52
N LEU A 95 -7.33 4.56 22.33
CA LEU A 95 -7.29 3.11 22.10
C LEU A 95 -5.87 2.56 22.29
N ARG A 96 -4.85 3.28 21.80
CA ARG A 96 -3.43 2.90 21.97
C ARG A 96 -3.00 2.85 23.43
N LYS A 97 -3.35 3.87 24.22
CA LYS A 97 -3.06 3.89 25.66
C LYS A 97 -3.77 2.76 26.41
N HIS A 98 -4.97 2.41 25.99
CA HIS A 98 -5.71 1.30 26.60
C HIS A 98 -5.08 -0.05 26.27
N ALA A 99 -4.74 -0.30 25.01
CA ALA A 99 -4.07 -1.53 24.57
C ALA A 99 -2.73 -1.75 25.30
N GLN A 100 -1.94 -0.68 25.49
CA GLN A 100 -0.69 -0.74 26.27
C GLN A 100 -0.89 -1.11 27.74
N THR A 101 -2.00 -0.69 28.35
CA THR A 101 -2.28 -0.91 29.77
C THR A 101 -2.73 -2.35 30.05
N LEU A 102 -3.51 -2.92 29.13
CA LEU A 102 -4.04 -4.27 29.28
C LEU A 102 -3.04 -5.37 28.89
N SER A 103 -1.89 -5.02 28.28
CA SER A 103 -1.02 -5.97 27.56
C SER A 103 -1.77 -6.76 26.47
N ASP A 104 -2.99 -6.34 26.12
CA ASP A 104 -3.80 -6.94 25.07
C ASP A 104 -3.54 -6.22 23.75
N ARG A 105 -3.42 -7.03 22.69
CA ARG A 105 -3.34 -6.55 21.32
C ARG A 105 -4.75 -6.15 20.87
N TYR A 106 -4.85 -5.20 19.94
CA TYR A 106 -6.15 -4.63 19.50
C TYR A 106 -7.13 -5.70 18.96
N GLY A 107 -6.62 -6.87 18.56
CA GLY A 107 -7.37 -7.98 17.99
C GLY A 107 -7.97 -9.01 18.93
N SER A 108 -7.77 -8.88 20.23
CA SER A 108 -8.52 -9.67 21.20
C SER A 108 -9.96 -9.14 21.18
N ASN A 109 -10.84 -9.88 20.53
CA ASN A 109 -12.20 -9.52 20.13
C ASN A 109 -13.16 -9.01 21.24
N THR A 110 -12.75 -8.76 22.47
CA THR A 110 -13.69 -8.59 23.60
C THR A 110 -13.17 -7.77 24.80
N GLY A 111 -12.22 -6.85 24.63
CA GLY A 111 -11.70 -6.06 25.78
C GLY A 111 -12.28 -4.65 25.98
N LEU A 112 -12.79 -4.01 24.92
CA LEU A 112 -12.86 -2.53 24.88
C LEU A 112 -14.25 -1.94 24.62
N ILE A 113 -15.30 -2.77 24.65
CA ILE A 113 -16.63 -2.22 24.90
C ILE A 113 -16.64 -1.79 26.37
N ALA A 114 -16.67 -0.47 26.56
CA ALA A 114 -16.92 0.23 27.82
C ALA A 114 -15.73 0.41 28.79
N LYS A 115 -15.17 1.64 28.79
CA LYS A 115 -15.47 2.57 29.90
C LYS A 115 -15.10 4.03 29.60
N LYS A 116 -16.12 4.89 29.72
CA LYS A 116 -16.12 6.32 30.11
C LYS A 116 -15.36 7.38 29.29
N GLY A 117 -14.69 7.06 28.18
CA GLY A 117 -13.94 8.07 27.40
C GLY A 117 -14.40 8.34 25.96
N LEU A 118 -15.19 7.44 25.36
CA LEU A 118 -15.51 7.46 23.93
C LEU A 118 -16.95 7.93 23.68
N THR A 119 -17.13 8.81 22.69
CA THR A 119 -18.45 9.28 22.25
C THR A 119 -19.28 8.11 21.72
N LYS A 120 -20.58 8.06 22.03
CA LYS A 120 -21.52 6.99 21.63
C LYS A 120 -21.40 6.59 20.15
N LYS A 121 -21.29 7.58 19.26
CA LYS A 121 -21.12 7.40 17.81
C LYS A 121 -19.86 6.62 17.42
N VAL A 122 -18.77 6.77 18.17
CA VAL A 122 -17.52 6.06 17.88
C VAL A 122 -17.60 4.60 18.31
N ASN A 123 -18.24 4.32 19.44
CA ASN A 123 -18.49 2.94 19.85
C ASN A 123 -19.38 2.21 18.84
N GLU A 124 -20.45 2.85 18.36
CA GLU A 124 -21.32 2.28 17.31
C GLU A 124 -20.54 1.97 16.03
N SER A 125 -19.67 2.86 15.57
CA SER A 125 -18.80 2.63 14.40
C SER A 125 -17.77 1.52 14.60
N LEU A 126 -17.26 1.34 15.81
CA LEU A 126 -16.29 0.27 16.14
C LEU A 126 -16.98 -1.08 16.27
N THR A 127 -18.16 -1.15 16.89
CA THR A 127 -18.95 -2.39 16.99
C THR A 127 -19.32 -2.88 15.59
N ALA A 128 -19.80 -1.99 14.71
CA ALA A 128 -20.11 -2.32 13.32
C ALA A 128 -18.90 -2.70 12.44
N PHE A 129 -17.67 -2.49 12.92
CA PHE A 129 -16.44 -2.87 12.22
C PHE A 129 -15.89 -4.22 12.68
N VAL A 130 -16.21 -4.61 13.91
CA VAL A 130 -15.74 -5.85 14.55
C VAL A 130 -16.73 -7.00 14.34
N ASP A 131 -18.03 -6.71 14.26
CA ASP A 131 -19.08 -7.65 13.82
C ASP A 131 -18.96 -7.99 12.32
#